data_AF-A0A3D2II23-F1
#
_entry.id   AF-A0A3D2II23-F1
#
_cell.length_a   1.000
_cell.length_b   1.000
_cell.length_c   1.000
_cell.angle_alpha   90.00
_cell.angle_beta   90.00
_cell.angle_gamma   90.00
#
_symmetry.space_group_name_H-M   'P 1'
#
loop_
_entity.id
_entity.type
_entity.pdbx_description
1 polymer ?
#
loop_
_entity_poly.entity_id
_entity_poly.type
_entity_poly.pdbx_seq_one_letter_code
_entity_poly.pdbx_strand_id
1 'polypeptide(L)'
;MKKVLSISLLVLLATSFEVLSQSRHYDSRSLSMGGGGTAYVDGYHANFINPANLMINSTKNRPKRSLGIVGGIGFRAGGTLLNLDVYDQYLTQGLTLEGEVAEGFLTDLFGGTNSELTKSQSATFNIVPFGFSNRGNKSAFSLATRVRVTEKFTINRGFAEIGVYGLDPQELDNVTPFNFSFGAVAFSEISVGYARQVLSLPNLLFAKNVKLYAGVAPKYIIGIQNSTLDFNSTIEIQRATNSQYANRIIHNFDYRLNTVGNVSADLREFEAAFEQDNSVTAGDYLSGEYANVNASGFGLDMGATLEMDISGVPIIDGFFGSKKTLRVSMSVTDIGKITYDVNPTSFTANGTFDFT
;
A
#
# COMPACT_ATOMS: atom_id res chain seq x y z
N MET A 1 16.11 -25.74 -2.39
CA MET A 1 14.82 -25.78 -1.66
C MET A 1 14.67 -27.00 -0.74
N LYS A 2 14.90 -28.26 -1.17
CA LYS A 2 14.70 -29.46 -0.32
C LYS A 2 15.51 -29.52 0.99
N LYS A 3 16.74 -28.99 1.01
CA LYS A 3 17.61 -29.00 2.21
C LYS A 3 17.21 -27.99 3.30
N VAL A 4 16.61 -26.86 2.92
CA VAL A 4 16.10 -25.84 3.86
C VAL A 4 14.84 -26.36 4.57
N LEU A 5 13.96 -27.01 3.82
CA LEU A 5 12.74 -27.64 4.35
C LEU A 5 13.03 -28.70 5.43
N SER A 6 14.11 -29.46 5.25
CA SER A 6 14.50 -30.56 6.15
C SER A 6 15.05 -30.05 7.49
N ILE A 7 15.77 -28.91 7.49
CA ILE A 7 16.30 -28.27 8.70
C ILE A 7 15.17 -27.60 9.50
N SER A 8 14.21 -26.96 8.81
CA SER A 8 13.02 -26.39 9.44
C SER A 8 12.17 -27.45 10.15
N LEU A 9 12.04 -28.64 9.55
CA LEU A 9 11.29 -29.77 10.13
C LEU A 9 11.96 -30.35 11.39
N LEU A 10 13.29 -30.33 11.46
CA LEU A 10 14.04 -30.85 12.61
C LEU A 10 13.97 -29.91 13.84
N VAL A 11 13.92 -28.58 13.61
CA VAL A 11 13.75 -27.58 14.68
C VAL A 11 12.31 -27.61 15.23
N LEU A 12 11.32 -27.94 14.40
CA LEU A 12 9.91 -28.11 14.80
C LEU A 12 9.69 -29.30 15.75
N LEU A 13 10.51 -30.36 15.67
CA LEU A 13 10.37 -31.57 16.49
C LEU A 13 10.99 -31.45 17.90
N ALA A 14 11.78 -30.41 18.17
CA ALA A 14 12.53 -30.28 19.42
C ALA A 14 11.84 -29.40 20.49
N THR A 15 10.73 -28.73 20.18
CA THR A 15 10.04 -27.86 21.16
C THR A 15 8.52 -27.88 21.00
N SER A 16 7.80 -27.88 22.12
CA SER A 16 6.35 -27.76 22.16
C SER A 16 5.89 -26.38 21.65
N PHE A 17 5.36 -26.34 20.42
CA PHE A 17 4.72 -25.17 19.82
C PHE A 17 3.19 -25.29 19.91
N GLU A 18 2.53 -24.24 20.37
CA GLU A 18 1.09 -24.07 20.17
C GLU A 18 0.87 -23.38 18.81
N VAL A 19 0.29 -24.10 17.85
CA VAL A 19 -0.02 -23.59 16.52
C VAL A 19 -1.41 -22.97 16.54
N LEU A 20 -1.52 -21.65 16.35
CA LEU A 20 -2.80 -20.95 16.20
C LEU A 20 -2.99 -20.56 14.72
N SER A 21 -4.04 -21.08 14.07
CA SER A 21 -4.21 -21.03 12.61
C SER A 21 -4.96 -19.80 12.06
N GLN A 22 -5.03 -18.68 12.79
CA GLN A 22 -5.74 -17.49 12.30
C GLN A 22 -4.93 -16.22 12.53
N SER A 23 -4.69 -15.48 11.43
CA SER A 23 -4.15 -14.12 11.44
C SER A 23 -5.14 -13.18 12.15
N ARG A 24 -4.87 -12.82 13.40
CA ARG A 24 -5.69 -11.91 14.22
C ARG A 24 -5.08 -10.51 14.36
N HIS A 25 -4.29 -10.08 13.37
CA HIS A 25 -3.50 -8.84 13.42
C HIS A 25 -3.90 -7.79 12.36
N TYR A 26 -4.60 -8.23 11.30
CA TYR A 26 -5.26 -7.40 10.30
C TYR A 26 -6.77 -7.68 10.34
N ASP A 27 -7.44 -7.16 11.36
CA ASP A 27 -8.88 -7.28 11.58
C ASP A 27 -9.60 -5.97 11.21
N SER A 28 -10.93 -5.98 11.27
CA SER A 28 -11.77 -4.79 11.02
C SER A 28 -11.35 -3.59 11.87
N ARG A 29 -10.84 -3.83 13.09
CA ARG A 29 -10.30 -2.78 13.98
C ARG A 29 -9.03 -2.13 13.43
N SER A 30 -8.14 -2.91 12.81
CA SER A 30 -6.95 -2.36 12.14
C SER A 30 -7.31 -1.55 10.92
N LEU A 31 -8.26 -2.04 10.12
CA LEU A 31 -8.71 -1.38 8.91
C LEU A 31 -9.44 -0.08 9.24
N SER A 32 -10.31 -0.08 10.27
CA SER A 32 -11.02 1.12 10.72
C SER A 32 -10.12 2.20 11.30
N MET A 33 -8.91 1.84 11.75
CA MET A 33 -7.89 2.78 12.22
C MET A 33 -6.92 3.21 11.09
N GLY A 34 -7.36 3.16 9.83
CA GLY A 34 -6.53 3.51 8.67
C GLY A 34 -5.43 2.49 8.36
N GLY A 35 -5.65 1.23 8.72
CA GLY A 35 -4.60 0.20 8.71
C GLY A 35 -3.59 0.35 9.85
N GLY A 36 -3.78 1.31 10.76
CA GLY A 36 -2.90 1.60 11.88
C GLY A 36 -2.98 0.55 12.99
N GLY A 37 -1.88 -0.18 13.19
CA GLY A 37 -1.71 -1.16 14.26
C GLY A 37 -0.73 -0.74 15.35
N THR A 38 -0.23 0.51 15.30
CA THR A 38 0.94 1.00 16.04
C THR A 38 0.85 0.78 17.55
N ALA A 39 -0.35 0.83 18.12
CA ALA A 39 -0.56 0.65 19.55
C ALA A 39 -0.90 -0.79 19.97
N TYR A 40 -1.19 -1.74 19.08
CA TYR A 40 -1.73 -3.03 19.56
C TYR A 40 -1.34 -4.26 18.74
N VAL A 41 -0.83 -4.09 17.52
CA VAL A 41 -0.26 -5.20 16.76
C VAL A 41 1.01 -5.65 17.46
N ASP A 42 0.97 -6.87 17.99
CA ASP A 42 2.04 -7.53 18.72
C ASP A 42 2.50 -8.81 17.98
N GLY A 43 3.38 -9.59 18.61
CA GLY A 43 3.93 -10.79 18.01
C GLY A 43 4.82 -10.49 16.80
N TYR A 44 5.04 -11.48 15.93
CA TYR A 44 5.96 -11.31 14.80
C TYR A 44 5.51 -10.25 13.78
N HIS A 45 4.22 -9.89 13.73
CA HIS A 45 3.71 -8.78 12.93
C HIS A 45 4.18 -7.40 13.41
N ALA A 46 4.54 -7.26 14.69
CA ALA A 46 5.04 -6.02 15.26
C ALA A 46 6.31 -5.52 14.55
N ASN A 47 7.12 -6.45 14.00
CA ASN A 47 8.31 -6.14 13.20
C ASN A 47 8.06 -5.13 12.07
N PHE A 48 6.82 -5.07 11.57
CA PHE A 48 6.47 -4.30 10.38
C PHE A 48 5.60 -3.06 10.64
N ILE A 49 5.30 -2.78 11.91
CA ILE A 49 4.42 -1.68 12.31
C ILE A 49 5.00 -0.94 13.51
N ASN A 50 5.35 -1.65 14.58
CA ASN A 50 5.97 -1.08 15.76
C ASN A 50 6.72 -2.19 16.52
N PRO A 51 8.06 -2.31 16.34
CA PRO A 51 8.82 -3.39 16.97
C PRO A 51 8.79 -3.34 18.50
N ALA A 52 8.54 -2.18 19.15
CA ALA A 52 8.36 -2.14 20.60
C ALA A 52 7.19 -2.99 21.09
N ASN A 53 6.19 -3.22 20.25
CA ASN A 53 5.04 -4.06 20.59
C ASN A 53 5.38 -5.56 20.67
N LEU A 54 6.60 -5.98 20.36
CA LEU A 54 7.06 -7.33 20.71
C LEU A 54 7.01 -7.59 22.23
N MET A 55 7.06 -6.53 23.04
CA MET A 55 6.98 -6.60 24.50
C MET A 55 5.55 -6.60 25.05
N ILE A 56 4.54 -6.19 24.28
CA ILE A 56 3.16 -6.14 24.78
C ILE A 56 2.47 -7.50 24.61
N ASN A 57 1.42 -7.73 25.39
CA ASN A 57 0.52 -8.87 25.28
C ASN A 57 -0.92 -8.36 25.18
N SER A 58 -1.40 -8.12 23.95
CA SER A 58 -2.65 -7.37 23.76
C SER A 58 -3.91 -8.11 24.22
N THR A 59 -3.87 -9.45 24.31
CA THR A 59 -5.05 -10.27 24.68
C THR A 59 -4.88 -11.04 25.99
N LYS A 60 -3.82 -10.79 26.77
CA LYS A 60 -3.40 -11.50 28.00
C LYS A 60 -3.14 -13.02 27.84
N ASN A 61 -3.82 -13.68 26.92
CA ASN A 61 -3.77 -15.12 26.67
C ASN A 61 -2.78 -15.50 25.56
N ARG A 62 -2.03 -14.55 24.98
CA ARG A 62 -1.04 -14.90 23.95
C ARG A 62 0.17 -15.61 24.57
N PRO A 63 0.59 -16.77 24.03
CA PRO A 63 1.77 -17.46 24.49
C PRO A 63 3.01 -16.57 24.32
N LYS A 64 4.02 -16.80 25.18
CA LYS A 64 5.30 -16.06 25.11
C LYS A 64 6.04 -16.36 23.80
N ARG A 65 5.86 -17.55 23.23
CA ARG A 65 6.41 -17.95 21.94
C ARG A 65 5.28 -18.07 20.94
N SER A 66 5.44 -17.50 19.77
CA SER A 66 4.47 -17.63 18.68
C SER A 66 5.18 -18.03 17.39
N LEU A 67 4.56 -18.92 16.64
CA LEU A 67 4.97 -19.35 15.31
C LEU A 67 3.76 -19.18 14.39
N GLY A 68 3.96 -18.53 13.25
CA GLY A 68 2.99 -18.38 12.19
C GLY A 68 3.57 -18.89 10.88
N ILE A 69 2.76 -19.65 10.17
CA ILE A 69 3.01 -20.09 8.81
C ILE A 69 1.81 -19.62 8.00
N VAL A 70 2.04 -18.85 6.94
CA VAL A 70 1.02 -18.26 6.09
C VAL A 70 -0.03 -17.50 6.92
N GLY A 71 0.39 -16.37 7.48
CA GLY A 71 -0.45 -15.48 8.28
C GLY A 71 -0.38 -14.04 7.79
N GLY A 72 -1.06 -13.11 8.46
CA GLY A 72 -0.96 -11.69 8.17
C GLY A 72 -1.43 -11.25 6.80
N ILE A 73 -2.37 -11.97 6.18
CA ILE A 73 -2.98 -11.49 4.93
C ILE A 73 -3.67 -10.17 5.24
N GLY A 74 -3.24 -9.12 4.56
CA GLY A 74 -3.75 -7.78 4.75
C GLY A 74 -3.94 -7.12 3.40
N PHE A 75 -5.10 -6.49 3.22
CA PHE A 75 -5.39 -5.61 2.11
C PHE A 75 -5.67 -4.22 2.68
N ARG A 76 -5.05 -3.20 2.11
CA ARG A 76 -5.32 -1.79 2.43
C ARG A 76 -5.57 -1.07 1.12
N ALA A 77 -6.70 -0.41 1.01
CA ALA A 77 -6.97 0.50 -0.10
C ALA A 77 -7.41 1.85 0.46
N GLY A 78 -7.10 2.91 -0.25
CA GLY A 78 -7.49 4.26 0.14
C GLY A 78 -6.87 5.30 -0.78
N GLY A 79 -7.15 6.56 -0.49
CA GLY A 79 -6.73 7.69 -1.31
C GLY A 79 -7.91 8.62 -1.56
N THR A 80 -7.62 9.78 -2.13
CA THR A 80 -8.61 10.83 -2.33
C THR A 80 -9.54 10.57 -3.51
N LEU A 81 -9.19 9.63 -4.39
CA LEU A 81 -10.02 9.25 -5.55
C LEU A 81 -11.18 8.32 -5.16
N LEU A 82 -11.00 7.50 -4.11
CA LEU A 82 -12.05 6.65 -3.57
C LEU A 82 -12.82 7.43 -2.49
N ASN A 83 -13.79 8.25 -2.93
CA ASN A 83 -14.63 9.03 -2.04
C ASN A 83 -16.03 8.40 -1.94
N LEU A 84 -16.29 7.70 -0.84
CA LEU A 84 -17.56 7.00 -0.61
C LEU A 84 -18.74 7.95 -0.47
N ASP A 85 -18.54 9.15 0.08
CA ASP A 85 -19.61 10.13 0.24
C ASP A 85 -20.08 10.62 -1.14
N VAL A 86 -19.13 10.93 -2.04
CA VAL A 86 -19.44 11.33 -3.43
C VAL A 86 -20.03 10.17 -4.22
N TYR A 87 -19.52 8.95 -4.02
CA TYR A 87 -20.10 7.75 -4.63
C TYR A 87 -21.57 7.55 -4.20
N ASP A 88 -21.88 7.64 -2.91
CA ASP A 88 -23.23 7.47 -2.39
C ASP A 88 -24.17 8.62 -2.80
N GLN A 89 -23.64 9.83 -2.95
CA GLN A 89 -24.42 10.98 -3.38
C GLN A 89 -24.82 10.91 -4.86
N TYR A 90 -23.90 10.50 -5.74
CA TYR A 90 -24.09 10.61 -7.19
C TYR A 90 -24.33 9.29 -7.91
N LEU A 91 -23.82 8.16 -7.40
CA LEU A 91 -23.77 6.88 -8.12
C LEU A 91 -24.71 5.79 -7.57
N THR A 92 -25.31 5.97 -6.39
CA THR A 92 -26.24 4.97 -5.80
C THR A 92 -27.71 5.39 -5.83
N GLN A 93 -28.00 6.64 -6.18
CA GLN A 93 -29.36 7.20 -6.14
C GLN A 93 -30.12 7.04 -7.46
N GLY A 94 -29.55 6.35 -8.46
CA GLY A 94 -30.15 6.19 -9.79
C GLY A 94 -30.17 7.49 -10.61
N LEU A 95 -29.31 8.45 -10.27
CA LEU A 95 -29.12 9.68 -11.03
C LEU A 95 -28.42 9.36 -12.36
N THR A 96 -28.75 10.14 -13.39
CA THR A 96 -28.00 10.14 -14.65
C THR A 96 -26.94 11.24 -14.56
N LEU A 97 -25.68 10.92 -14.87
CA LEU A 97 -24.57 11.87 -14.84
C LEU A 97 -24.58 12.75 -16.09
N GLU A 98 -25.41 13.79 -16.08
CA GLU A 98 -25.52 14.77 -17.17
C GLU A 98 -25.62 16.20 -16.60
N GLY A 99 -25.18 17.19 -17.39
CA GLY A 99 -25.26 18.61 -17.05
C GLY A 99 -24.74 18.94 -15.65
N GLU A 100 -25.56 19.64 -14.85
CA GLU A 100 -25.20 20.06 -13.48
C GLU A 100 -24.89 18.89 -12.54
N VAL A 101 -25.48 17.71 -12.75
CA VAL A 101 -25.22 16.52 -11.91
C VAL A 101 -23.82 15.99 -12.17
N ALA A 102 -23.40 15.93 -13.44
CA ALA A 102 -22.05 15.53 -13.81
C ALA A 102 -21.00 16.53 -13.31
N GLU A 103 -21.25 17.83 -13.47
CA GLU A 103 -20.33 18.87 -12.99
C GLU A 103 -20.25 18.88 -11.46
N GLY A 104 -21.38 18.69 -10.76
CA GLY A 104 -21.41 18.52 -9.31
C GLY A 104 -20.62 17.30 -8.85
N PHE A 105 -20.80 16.15 -9.51
CA PHE A 105 -20.03 14.93 -9.23
C PHE A 105 -18.52 15.16 -9.37
N LEU A 106 -18.09 15.75 -10.49
CA LEU A 106 -16.67 16.03 -10.75
C LEU A 106 -16.11 17.08 -9.78
N THR A 107 -16.86 18.15 -9.50
CA THR A 107 -16.46 19.19 -8.55
C THR A 107 -16.31 18.63 -7.13
N ASP A 108 -17.24 17.80 -6.66
CA ASP A 108 -17.17 17.22 -5.32
C ASP A 108 -16.07 16.15 -5.23
N LEU A 109 -15.86 15.38 -6.30
CA LEU A 109 -14.78 14.39 -6.36
C LEU A 109 -13.40 15.06 -6.35
N PHE A 110 -13.21 16.11 -7.15
CA PHE A 110 -11.90 16.75 -7.34
C PHE A 110 -11.65 17.94 -6.40
N GLY A 111 -12.71 18.51 -5.81
CA GLY A 111 -12.66 19.70 -4.95
C GLY A 111 -12.63 21.02 -5.72
N GLY A 112 -13.10 21.05 -6.96
CA GLY A 112 -13.18 22.26 -7.78
C GLY A 112 -13.33 22.01 -9.29
N THR A 113 -13.31 23.11 -10.05
CA THR A 113 -13.54 23.13 -11.51
C THR A 113 -12.29 22.99 -12.37
N ASN A 114 -11.13 23.00 -11.72
CA ASN A 114 -9.80 22.78 -12.28
C ASN A 114 -9.59 21.45 -13.04
N SER A 115 -9.56 21.36 -14.38
CA SER A 115 -9.23 20.11 -15.09
C SER A 115 -7.84 19.53 -14.74
N GLU A 116 -6.90 20.33 -14.21
CA GLU A 116 -5.59 19.88 -13.72
C GLU A 116 -5.61 19.32 -12.28
N LEU A 117 -6.72 19.45 -11.54
CA LEU A 117 -6.82 18.95 -10.17
C LEU A 117 -6.63 17.43 -10.15
N THR A 118 -5.75 16.93 -9.29
CA THR A 118 -5.43 15.50 -9.24
C THR A 118 -6.03 14.80 -8.04
N LYS A 119 -6.46 13.55 -8.23
CA LYS A 119 -6.85 12.62 -7.17
C LYS A 119 -6.12 11.29 -7.34
N SER A 120 -5.81 10.63 -6.23
CA SER A 120 -5.11 9.35 -6.27
C SER A 120 -5.79 8.28 -5.45
N GLN A 121 -5.62 7.02 -5.86
CA GLN A 121 -5.90 5.83 -5.07
C GLN A 121 -4.62 5.03 -4.89
N SER A 122 -4.52 4.31 -3.79
CA SER A 122 -3.48 3.31 -3.59
C SER A 122 -4.09 2.05 -3.00
N ALA A 123 -3.53 0.92 -3.40
CA ALA A 123 -3.82 -0.37 -2.82
C ALA A 123 -2.51 -1.01 -2.34
N THR A 124 -2.58 -1.76 -1.26
CA THR A 124 -1.46 -2.52 -0.74
C THR A 124 -1.96 -3.87 -0.28
N PHE A 125 -1.47 -4.91 -0.93
CA PHE A 125 -1.63 -6.29 -0.49
C PHE A 125 -0.37 -6.73 0.23
N ASN A 126 -0.53 -7.47 1.32
CA ASN A 126 0.60 -8.08 1.99
C ASN A 126 0.24 -9.42 2.63
N ILE A 127 1.25 -10.27 2.77
CA ILE A 127 1.16 -11.56 3.44
C ILE A 127 2.45 -11.81 4.22
N VAL A 128 2.35 -12.52 5.35
CA VAL A 128 3.48 -12.94 6.17
C VAL A 128 3.60 -14.46 6.10
N PRO A 129 4.38 -15.02 5.14
CA PRO A 129 4.49 -16.46 4.96
C PRO A 129 5.09 -17.19 6.15
N PHE A 130 5.96 -16.52 6.90
CA PHE A 130 6.62 -17.07 8.07
C PHE A 130 6.82 -15.98 9.12
N GLY A 131 6.59 -16.33 10.38
CA GLY A 131 6.83 -15.44 11.50
C GLY A 131 7.07 -16.21 12.79
N PHE A 132 8.07 -15.81 13.54
CA PHE A 132 8.38 -16.33 14.85
C PHE A 132 8.61 -15.16 15.81
N SER A 133 8.07 -15.24 17.02
CA SER A 133 8.44 -14.33 18.08
C SER A 133 8.56 -15.02 19.43
N ASN A 134 9.43 -14.49 20.27
CA ASN A 134 9.66 -14.94 21.64
C ASN A 134 9.76 -13.73 22.56
N ARG A 135 8.76 -13.58 23.44
CA ARG A 135 8.63 -12.52 24.43
C ARG A 135 9.11 -13.02 25.79
N GLY A 136 10.28 -12.55 26.19
CA GLY A 136 10.81 -12.70 27.55
C GLY A 136 10.24 -11.67 28.52
N ASN A 137 10.79 -11.63 29.73
CA ASN A 137 10.31 -10.73 30.78
C ASN A 137 10.81 -9.28 30.61
N LYS A 138 12.00 -9.09 30.02
CA LYS A 138 12.62 -7.77 29.83
C LYS A 138 12.98 -7.47 28.38
N SER A 139 13.00 -8.50 27.53
CA SER A 139 13.33 -8.39 26.11
C SER A 139 12.49 -9.37 25.29
N ALA A 140 12.35 -9.07 24.01
CA ALA A 140 11.66 -9.90 23.04
C ALA A 140 12.46 -9.93 21.74
N PHE A 141 12.39 -11.07 21.05
CA PHE A 141 13.01 -11.29 19.75
C PHE A 141 11.97 -11.78 18.76
N SER A 142 12.17 -11.47 17.48
CA SER A 142 11.28 -11.88 16.40
C SER A 142 12.02 -12.03 15.07
N LEU A 143 11.58 -12.97 14.25
CA LEU A 143 12.00 -13.15 12.87
C LEU A 143 10.75 -13.33 12.02
N ALA A 144 10.55 -12.49 11.01
CA ALA A 144 9.38 -12.58 10.14
C ALA A 144 9.72 -12.27 8.70
N THR A 145 9.03 -12.93 7.77
CA THR A 145 9.10 -12.62 6.35
C THR A 145 7.79 -12.02 5.88
N ARG A 146 7.82 -11.01 5.02
CA ARG A 146 6.62 -10.43 4.41
C ARG A 146 6.80 -10.35 2.90
N VAL A 147 5.71 -10.52 2.18
CA VAL A 147 5.60 -10.13 0.77
C VAL A 147 4.59 -9.00 0.70
N ARG A 148 4.93 -7.92 0.00
CA ARG A 148 4.10 -6.73 -0.13
C ARG A 148 4.07 -6.30 -1.59
N VAL A 149 2.87 -5.98 -2.07
CA VAL A 149 2.62 -5.34 -3.35
C VAL A 149 1.88 -4.05 -3.06
N THR A 150 2.39 -2.93 -3.55
CA THR A 150 1.78 -1.61 -3.40
C THR A 150 1.60 -1.00 -4.78
N GLU A 151 0.39 -0.55 -5.05
CA GLU A 151 0.00 0.11 -6.28
C GLU A 151 -0.55 1.49 -5.95
N LYS A 152 -0.27 2.47 -6.82
CA LYS A 152 -0.81 3.82 -6.77
C LYS A 152 -1.24 4.21 -8.16
N PHE A 153 -2.44 4.77 -8.28
CA PHE A 153 -2.96 5.34 -9.51
C PHE A 153 -3.43 6.77 -9.23
N THR A 154 -3.07 7.71 -10.09
CA THR A 154 -3.43 9.12 -9.99
C THR A 154 -4.00 9.57 -11.32
N ILE A 155 -5.08 10.33 -11.29
CA ILE A 155 -5.69 10.96 -12.46
C ILE A 155 -5.91 12.44 -12.18
N ASN A 156 -5.91 13.26 -13.23
CA ASN A 156 -6.43 14.62 -13.16
C ASN A 156 -7.96 14.64 -13.40
N ARG A 157 -8.59 15.79 -13.13
CA ARG A 157 -10.02 15.98 -13.36
C ARG A 157 -10.36 15.83 -14.83
N GLY A 158 -9.52 16.31 -15.75
CA GLY A 158 -9.79 16.17 -17.19
C GLY A 158 -9.82 14.72 -17.69
N PHE A 159 -9.08 13.81 -17.08
CA PHE A 159 -9.26 12.36 -17.31
C PHE A 159 -10.68 11.90 -16.96
N ALA A 160 -11.22 12.38 -15.83
CA ALA A 160 -12.58 12.04 -15.40
C ALA A 160 -13.65 12.76 -16.22
N GLU A 161 -13.41 14.01 -16.66
CA GLU A 161 -14.29 14.75 -17.57
C GLU A 161 -14.51 13.98 -18.87
N ILE A 162 -13.44 13.48 -19.48
CA ILE A 162 -13.56 12.64 -20.70
C ILE A 162 -14.28 11.32 -20.40
N GLY A 163 -14.12 10.75 -19.21
CA GLY A 163 -14.85 9.54 -18.79
C GLY A 163 -16.36 9.77 -18.59
N VAL A 164 -16.76 10.96 -18.14
CA VAL A 164 -18.17 11.30 -17.84
C VAL A 164 -18.87 11.91 -19.06
N TYR A 165 -18.26 12.91 -19.68
CA TYR A 165 -18.80 13.63 -20.83
C TYR A 165 -18.50 12.96 -22.17
N GLY A 166 -17.60 11.97 -22.19
CA GLY A 166 -17.11 11.40 -23.44
C GLY A 166 -16.29 12.41 -24.23
N LEU A 167 -16.55 12.50 -25.53
CA LEU A 167 -15.94 13.47 -26.44
C LEU A 167 -16.94 14.55 -26.84
N ASP A 168 -17.85 14.94 -25.94
CA ASP A 168 -18.81 16.00 -26.20
C ASP A 168 -18.09 17.36 -26.19
N PRO A 169 -18.01 18.03 -27.35
CA PRO A 169 -17.29 19.28 -27.42
C PRO A 169 -18.03 20.41 -26.69
N GLN A 170 -19.31 20.26 -26.30
CA GLN A 170 -20.10 21.24 -25.53
C GLN A 170 -19.72 21.31 -24.06
N GLU A 171 -19.32 20.18 -23.49
CA GLU A 171 -18.98 20.04 -22.08
C GLU A 171 -17.47 20.14 -21.85
N LEU A 172 -16.66 19.79 -22.85
CA LEU A 172 -15.21 19.86 -22.77
C LEU A 172 -14.65 21.21 -23.22
N ASP A 173 -13.64 21.68 -22.50
CA ASP A 173 -12.80 22.79 -22.94
C ASP A 173 -12.16 22.48 -24.30
N ASN A 174 -11.84 23.52 -25.07
CA ASN A 174 -11.17 23.35 -26.37
C ASN A 174 -9.86 22.54 -26.26
N VAL A 175 -9.20 22.57 -25.10
CA VAL A 175 -8.01 21.75 -24.81
C VAL A 175 -8.15 21.21 -23.38
N THR A 176 -8.49 19.93 -23.24
CA THR A 176 -8.66 19.26 -21.95
C THR A 176 -7.41 18.43 -21.61
N PRO A 177 -6.80 18.61 -20.42
CA PRO A 177 -5.71 17.75 -19.98
C PRO A 177 -6.20 16.33 -19.67
N PHE A 178 -5.50 15.31 -20.14
CA PHE A 178 -5.81 13.90 -19.92
C PHE A 178 -4.59 13.20 -19.33
N ASN A 179 -4.36 13.42 -18.03
CA ASN A 179 -3.15 13.01 -17.34
C ASN A 179 -3.44 11.85 -16.38
N PHE A 180 -2.60 10.81 -16.43
CA PHE A 180 -2.62 9.78 -15.39
C PHE A 180 -1.21 9.31 -15.06
N SER A 181 -1.03 8.84 -13.83
CA SER A 181 0.18 8.13 -13.43
C SER A 181 -0.16 6.85 -12.70
N PHE A 182 0.66 5.84 -12.91
CA PHE A 182 0.58 4.55 -12.27
C PHE A 182 1.93 4.18 -11.67
N GLY A 183 1.94 3.60 -10.48
CA GLY A 183 3.12 3.07 -9.84
C GLY A 183 2.81 1.75 -9.17
N ALA A 184 3.62 0.73 -9.43
CA ALA A 184 3.52 -0.59 -8.81
C ALA A 184 4.89 -1.03 -8.29
N VAL A 185 4.92 -1.45 -7.03
CA VAL A 185 6.14 -1.94 -6.37
C VAL A 185 5.81 -3.22 -5.62
N ALA A 186 6.52 -4.29 -5.94
CA ALA A 186 6.44 -5.57 -5.26
C ALA A 186 7.80 -5.95 -4.68
N PHE A 187 7.82 -6.43 -3.43
CA PHE A 187 9.04 -6.87 -2.77
C PHE A 187 8.75 -7.86 -1.64
N SER A 188 9.76 -8.64 -1.29
CA SER A 188 9.79 -9.44 -0.07
C SER A 188 10.74 -8.82 0.95
N GLU A 189 10.41 -8.94 2.23
CA GLU A 189 11.23 -8.48 3.34
C GLU A 189 11.49 -9.62 4.32
N ILE A 190 12.72 -9.72 4.81
CA ILE A 190 13.09 -10.54 5.96
C ILE A 190 13.44 -9.57 7.09
N SER A 191 12.67 -9.62 8.17
CA SER A 191 12.77 -8.68 9.29
C SER A 191 13.17 -9.39 10.58
N VAL A 192 14.18 -8.86 11.26
CA VAL A 192 14.64 -9.34 12.56
C VAL A 192 14.31 -8.27 13.60
N GLY A 193 13.34 -8.56 14.47
CA GLY A 193 12.87 -7.64 15.50
C GLY A 193 13.51 -7.91 16.86
N TYR A 194 13.90 -6.83 17.54
CA TYR A 194 14.31 -6.85 18.93
C TYR A 194 13.62 -5.73 19.69
N ALA A 195 13.11 -6.04 20.88
CA ALA A 195 12.52 -5.05 21.77
C ALA A 195 12.93 -5.28 23.21
N ARG A 196 12.91 -4.21 24.00
CA ARG A 196 13.28 -4.23 25.42
C ARG A 196 12.42 -3.29 26.23
N GLN A 197 12.12 -3.70 27.46
CA GLN A 197 11.64 -2.78 28.49
C GLN A 197 12.79 -1.87 28.94
N VAL A 198 12.68 -0.58 28.62
CA VAL A 198 13.69 0.44 28.93
C VAL A 198 13.40 1.18 30.23
N LEU A 199 12.12 1.25 30.64
CA LEU A 199 11.70 1.87 31.90
C LEU A 199 10.58 1.06 32.56
N SER A 200 10.61 1.01 33.89
CA SER A 200 9.51 0.52 34.72
C SER A 200 9.37 1.45 35.93
N LEU A 201 8.22 2.08 36.08
CA LEU A 201 7.90 2.89 37.26
C LEU A 201 6.66 2.31 37.95
N PRO A 202 6.67 2.20 39.29
CA PRO A 202 5.51 1.72 40.02
C PRO A 202 4.33 2.68 39.89
N ASN A 203 4.57 3.99 39.95
CA ASN A 203 3.57 5.04 39.82
C ASN A 203 4.15 6.25 39.06
N LEU A 204 3.32 6.93 38.27
CA LEU A 204 3.60 8.21 37.65
C LEU A 204 2.30 9.02 37.60
N LEU A 205 2.22 10.09 38.41
CA LEU A 205 1.00 10.90 38.56
C LEU A 205 -0.22 10.03 38.91
N PHE A 206 -1.23 9.96 38.04
CA PHE A 206 -2.44 9.16 38.18
C PHE A 206 -2.30 7.72 37.67
N ALA A 207 -1.18 7.38 37.01
CA ALA A 207 -0.98 6.10 36.36
C ALA A 207 -0.11 5.17 37.20
N LYS A 208 -0.45 3.87 37.21
CA LYS A 208 0.27 2.81 37.91
C LYS A 208 0.96 1.88 36.91
N ASN A 209 1.97 1.15 37.37
CA ASN A 209 2.66 0.12 36.61
C ASN A 209 3.10 0.59 35.20
N VAL A 210 3.74 1.76 35.16
CA VAL A 210 4.13 2.42 33.91
C VAL A 210 5.35 1.72 33.33
N LYS A 211 5.25 1.27 32.08
CA LYS A 211 6.30 0.55 31.37
C LYS A 211 6.54 1.20 30.02
N LEU A 212 7.81 1.50 29.74
CA LEU A 212 8.24 1.94 28.42
C LEU A 212 9.02 0.82 27.74
N TYR A 213 8.61 0.51 26.52
CA TYR A 213 9.28 -0.41 25.63
C TYR A 213 9.86 0.34 24.45
N ALA A 214 11.07 -0.04 24.03
CA ALA A 214 11.67 0.41 22.79
C ALA A 214 12.01 -0.81 21.94
N GLY A 215 11.88 -0.69 20.62
CA GLY A 215 12.21 -1.76 19.70
C GLY A 215 12.77 -1.27 18.39
N VAL A 216 13.52 -2.15 17.73
CA VAL A 216 14.11 -1.97 16.41
C VAL A 216 13.90 -3.25 15.60
N ALA A 217 13.72 -3.10 14.29
CA ALA A 217 13.57 -4.21 13.37
C ALA A 217 14.31 -3.92 12.06
N PRO A 218 15.62 -4.23 11.96
CA PRO A 218 16.31 -4.25 10.68
C PRO A 218 15.64 -5.23 9.70
N LYS A 219 15.69 -4.86 8.43
CA LYS A 219 15.09 -5.61 7.32
C LYS A 219 16.09 -5.78 6.19
N TYR A 220 16.10 -6.96 5.62
CA TYR A 220 16.65 -7.21 4.30
C TYR A 220 15.50 -7.27 3.30
N ILE A 221 15.62 -6.55 2.19
CA ILE A 221 14.56 -6.39 1.19
C ILE A 221 15.03 -7.03 -0.12
N ILE A 222 14.16 -7.79 -0.74
CA ILE A 222 14.36 -8.42 -2.05
C ILE A 222 13.31 -7.82 -2.97
N GLY A 223 13.75 -7.01 -3.94
CA GLY A 223 12.85 -6.41 -4.92
C GLY A 223 12.32 -7.49 -5.88
N ILE A 224 11.01 -7.45 -6.14
CA ILE A 224 10.34 -8.37 -7.06
C ILE A 224 9.95 -7.61 -8.32
N GLN A 225 9.36 -6.43 -8.18
CA GLN A 225 8.94 -5.61 -9.32
C GLN A 225 8.95 -4.14 -8.95
N ASN A 226 9.29 -3.29 -9.92
CA ASN A 226 9.07 -1.86 -9.86
C ASN A 226 8.64 -1.36 -11.24
N SER A 227 7.53 -0.64 -11.31
CA SER A 227 7.02 -0.08 -12.55
C SER A 227 6.37 1.27 -12.26
N THR A 228 6.72 2.29 -13.04
CA THR A 228 6.08 3.60 -12.98
C THR A 228 5.74 4.07 -14.38
N LEU A 229 4.52 4.52 -14.60
CA LEU A 229 4.05 5.12 -15.83
C LEU A 229 3.58 6.53 -15.51
N ASP A 230 4.16 7.52 -16.18
CA ASP A 230 3.65 8.87 -16.23
C ASP A 230 3.12 9.10 -17.65
N PHE A 231 1.83 9.44 -17.78
CA PHE A 231 1.18 9.75 -19.04
C PHE A 231 0.65 11.17 -18.96
N ASN A 232 1.24 12.05 -19.75
CA ASN A 232 0.85 13.46 -19.86
C ASN A 232 0.25 13.69 -21.25
N SER A 233 -0.95 14.24 -21.30
CA SER A 233 -1.65 14.42 -22.56
C SER A 233 -2.62 15.57 -22.53
N THR A 234 -2.91 16.11 -23.72
CA THR A 234 -4.02 17.01 -23.96
C THR A 234 -4.88 16.49 -25.10
N ILE A 235 -6.19 16.65 -24.95
CA ILE A 235 -7.18 16.34 -25.98
C ILE A 235 -7.85 17.66 -26.38
N GLU A 236 -7.76 17.98 -27.67
CA GLU A 236 -8.48 19.08 -28.30
C GLU A 236 -9.56 18.51 -29.20
N ILE A 237 -10.79 19.00 -29.02
CA ILE A 237 -11.94 18.62 -29.83
C ILE A 237 -12.40 19.83 -30.63
N GLN A 238 -12.18 19.78 -31.94
CA GLN A 238 -12.64 20.84 -32.84
C GLN A 238 -14.06 20.51 -33.32
N ARG A 239 -14.88 21.55 -33.43
CA ARG A 239 -16.24 21.47 -33.96
C ARG A 239 -16.27 21.94 -35.40
N ALA A 240 -17.06 21.25 -36.24
CA ALA A 240 -17.47 21.83 -37.50
C ALA A 240 -18.44 23.00 -37.24
N THR A 241 -18.32 24.07 -38.02
CA THR A 241 -19.21 25.24 -37.90
C THR A 241 -20.68 24.80 -37.97
N ASN A 242 -21.48 25.14 -36.96
CA ASN A 242 -22.90 24.76 -36.80
C ASN A 242 -23.18 23.25 -36.63
N SER A 243 -22.21 22.45 -36.18
CA SER A 243 -22.39 21.03 -35.84
C SER A 243 -22.37 20.81 -34.32
N GLN A 244 -23.19 19.88 -33.84
CA GLN A 244 -23.11 19.35 -32.47
C GLN A 244 -22.05 18.24 -32.34
N TYR A 245 -21.49 17.78 -33.46
CA TYR A 245 -20.49 16.70 -33.50
C TYR A 245 -19.07 17.25 -33.67
N ALA A 246 -18.13 16.60 -33.00
CA ALA A 246 -16.70 16.77 -33.25
C ALA A 246 -16.38 16.43 -34.71
N ASN A 247 -15.61 17.28 -35.38
CA ASN A 247 -15.11 17.02 -36.74
C ASN A 247 -13.61 16.76 -36.79
N ARG A 248 -12.91 16.95 -35.66
CA ARG A 248 -11.51 16.62 -35.51
C ARG A 248 -11.17 16.45 -34.04
N ILE A 249 -10.40 15.42 -33.72
CA ILE A 249 -9.87 15.15 -32.39
C ILE A 249 -8.35 15.16 -32.52
N ILE A 250 -7.70 16.04 -31.77
CA ILE A 250 -6.25 16.16 -31.69
C ILE A 250 -5.84 15.70 -30.29
N HIS A 251 -5.10 14.61 -30.20
CA HIS A 251 -4.60 14.07 -28.94
C HIS A 251 -3.08 14.13 -28.94
N ASN A 252 -2.52 15.05 -28.15
CA ASN A 252 -1.09 15.15 -27.94
C ASN A 252 -0.73 14.35 -26.70
N PHE A 253 0.23 13.44 -26.80
CA PHE A 253 0.65 12.61 -25.69
C PHE A 253 2.16 12.59 -25.54
N ASP A 254 2.60 12.43 -24.29
CA ASP A 254 3.96 12.13 -23.87
C ASP A 254 3.85 11.12 -22.72
N TYR A 255 4.51 9.98 -22.86
CA TYR A 255 4.56 9.00 -21.78
C TYR A 255 5.97 8.57 -21.46
N ARG A 256 6.14 8.20 -20.19
CA ARG A 256 7.36 7.56 -19.68
C ARG A 256 7.00 6.37 -18.82
N LEU A 257 7.40 5.19 -19.27
CA LEU A 257 7.28 3.94 -18.55
C LEU A 257 8.66 3.49 -18.07
N ASN A 258 8.89 3.55 -16.76
CA ASN A 258 10.08 2.96 -16.15
C ASN A 258 9.75 1.58 -15.62
N THR A 259 10.54 0.58 -15.99
CA THR A 259 10.41 -0.79 -15.51
C THR A 259 11.77 -1.36 -15.15
N VAL A 260 11.78 -2.50 -14.46
CA VAL A 260 12.99 -3.27 -14.13
C VAL A 260 12.77 -4.75 -14.43
N GLY A 261 13.87 -5.50 -14.61
CA GLY A 261 13.82 -6.95 -14.69
C GLY A 261 13.18 -7.50 -15.97
N ASN A 262 12.39 -8.56 -15.81
CA ASN A 262 11.79 -9.31 -16.93
C ASN A 262 10.75 -8.48 -17.70
N VAL A 263 9.95 -7.65 -17.02
CA VAL A 263 9.03 -6.72 -17.72
C VAL A 263 9.79 -5.83 -18.71
N SER A 264 10.98 -5.37 -18.34
CA SER A 264 11.83 -4.58 -19.25
C SER A 264 12.47 -5.38 -20.37
N ALA A 265 12.66 -6.69 -20.19
CA ALA A 265 13.16 -7.56 -21.26
C ALA A 265 12.03 -7.84 -22.26
N ASP A 266 10.87 -8.25 -21.77
CA ASP A 266 9.65 -8.52 -22.54
C ASP A 266 9.23 -7.30 -23.38
N LEU A 267 9.21 -6.09 -22.79
CA LEU A 267 8.86 -4.87 -23.52
C LEU A 267 9.88 -4.47 -24.59
N ARG A 268 11.18 -4.76 -24.38
CA ARG A 268 12.20 -4.53 -25.41
C ARG A 268 12.07 -5.51 -26.57
N GLU A 269 11.74 -6.75 -26.26
CA GLU A 269 11.49 -7.76 -27.29
C GLU A 269 10.27 -7.39 -28.12
N PHE A 270 9.19 -6.97 -27.47
CA PHE A 270 8.02 -6.42 -28.13
C PHE A 270 8.35 -5.20 -29.01
N GLU A 271 9.08 -4.21 -28.48
CA GLU A 271 9.48 -3.02 -29.23
C GLU A 271 10.26 -3.40 -30.51
N ALA A 272 11.27 -4.27 -30.37
CA ALA A 272 12.07 -4.72 -31.51
C ALA A 272 11.26 -5.53 -32.55
N ALA A 273 10.23 -6.26 -32.11
CA ALA A 273 9.33 -6.97 -33.00
C ALA A 273 8.34 -6.03 -33.69
N PHE A 274 7.80 -5.05 -32.96
CA PHE A 274 6.85 -4.08 -33.48
C PHE A 274 7.47 -3.17 -34.54
N GLU A 275 8.76 -2.85 -34.42
CA GLU A 275 9.53 -2.16 -35.45
C GLU A 275 9.63 -2.94 -36.78
N GLN A 276 9.54 -4.27 -36.73
CA GLN A 276 9.61 -5.14 -37.91
C GLN A 276 8.23 -5.47 -38.47
N ASP A 277 7.25 -5.66 -37.59
CA ASP A 277 5.87 -6.00 -37.93
C ASP A 277 4.91 -5.29 -36.96
N ASN A 278 4.21 -4.28 -37.45
CA ASN A 278 3.28 -3.48 -36.64
C ASN A 278 1.96 -4.20 -36.29
N SER A 279 1.80 -5.46 -36.70
CA SER A 279 0.65 -6.29 -36.35
C SER A 279 0.85 -7.13 -35.10
N VAL A 280 2.08 -7.21 -34.57
CA VAL A 280 2.38 -7.97 -33.34
C VAL A 280 1.72 -7.33 -32.11
N THR A 281 1.28 -8.15 -31.18
CA THR A 281 0.60 -7.67 -29.96
C THR A 281 1.50 -7.80 -28.75
N ALA A 282 1.43 -6.83 -27.83
CA ALA A 282 2.25 -6.84 -26.61
C ALA A 282 2.00 -8.09 -25.74
N GLY A 283 0.78 -8.65 -25.77
CA GLY A 283 0.42 -9.83 -25.00
C GLY A 283 1.24 -11.07 -25.33
N ASP A 284 1.74 -11.18 -26.57
CA ASP A 284 2.53 -12.32 -27.04
C ASP A 284 3.94 -12.37 -26.43
N TYR A 285 4.43 -11.25 -25.89
CA TYR A 285 5.79 -11.09 -25.36
C TYR A 285 5.85 -11.03 -23.83
N LEU A 286 4.70 -10.90 -23.16
CA LEU A 286 4.63 -10.82 -21.71
C LEU A 286 4.75 -12.22 -21.09
N SER A 287 5.93 -12.53 -20.56
CA SER A 287 6.31 -13.87 -20.07
C SER A 287 5.56 -14.34 -18.82
N GLY A 288 4.95 -13.43 -18.06
CA GLY A 288 4.27 -13.74 -16.79
C GLY A 288 5.21 -14.04 -15.62
N GLU A 289 6.52 -14.17 -15.86
CA GLU A 289 7.52 -14.50 -14.84
C GLU A 289 8.20 -13.23 -14.29
N TYR A 290 7.50 -12.48 -13.45
CA TYR A 290 7.99 -11.16 -12.97
C TYR A 290 8.79 -11.21 -11.66
N ALA A 291 9.09 -12.41 -11.13
CA ALA A 291 9.73 -12.56 -9.82
C ALA A 291 11.27 -12.55 -9.85
N ASN A 292 11.90 -12.61 -11.03
CA ASN A 292 13.34 -12.68 -11.17
C ASN A 292 13.96 -11.30 -11.35
N VAL A 293 13.95 -10.52 -10.28
CA VAL A 293 14.63 -9.23 -10.25
C VAL A 293 15.75 -9.33 -9.22
N ASN A 294 17.00 -9.26 -9.67
CA ASN A 294 18.15 -9.16 -8.77
C ASN A 294 18.16 -7.74 -8.20
N ALA A 295 17.32 -7.52 -7.20
CA ALA A 295 17.19 -6.29 -6.46
C ALA A 295 17.29 -6.58 -4.97
N SER A 296 18.12 -5.82 -4.28
CA SER A 296 18.32 -5.97 -2.85
C SER A 296 18.34 -4.63 -2.15
N GLY A 297 17.99 -4.65 -0.87
CA GLY A 297 17.86 -3.46 -0.07
C GLY A 297 17.95 -3.75 1.41
N PHE A 298 18.07 -2.66 2.17
CA PHE A 298 18.01 -2.70 3.61
C PHE A 298 17.00 -1.68 4.11
N GLY A 299 16.32 -2.02 5.20
CA GLY A 299 15.42 -1.13 5.89
C GLY A 299 15.53 -1.24 7.40
N LEU A 300 14.92 -0.31 8.10
CA LEU A 300 14.88 -0.25 9.55
C LEU A 300 13.52 0.27 9.99
N ASP A 301 12.85 -0.49 10.84
CA ASP A 301 11.71 0.00 11.61
C ASP A 301 12.14 0.23 13.06
N MET A 302 11.58 1.26 13.69
CA MET A 302 11.80 1.58 15.08
C MET A 302 10.47 1.92 15.75
N GLY A 303 10.39 1.74 17.05
CA GLY A 303 9.23 2.22 17.78
C GLY A 303 9.41 2.24 19.27
N ALA A 304 8.45 2.91 19.92
CA ALA A 304 8.34 3.03 21.34
C ALA A 304 6.88 2.82 21.75
N THR A 305 6.67 2.12 22.86
CA THR A 305 5.33 1.86 23.41
C THR A 305 5.36 2.06 24.90
N LEU A 306 4.51 2.98 25.36
CA LEU A 306 4.22 3.25 26.75
C LEU A 306 2.94 2.51 27.12
N GLU A 307 3.01 1.66 28.14
CA GLU A 307 1.85 0.98 28.72
C GLU A 307 1.70 1.40 30.18
N MET A 308 0.49 1.80 30.56
CA MET A 308 0.20 2.25 31.91
C MET A 308 -1.19 1.79 32.36
N ASP A 309 -1.30 1.44 33.65
CA ASP A 309 -2.56 1.14 34.29
C ASP A 309 -3.20 2.45 34.77
N ILE A 310 -4.41 2.73 34.27
CA ILE A 310 -5.20 3.93 34.61
C ILE A 310 -6.49 3.55 35.35
N SER A 311 -6.59 2.33 35.87
CA SER A 311 -7.67 1.94 36.77
C SER A 311 -7.65 2.79 38.04
N GLY A 312 -8.82 3.27 38.47
CA GLY A 312 -8.96 4.11 39.66
C GLY A 312 -9.01 5.61 39.37
N VAL A 313 -9.07 6.02 38.10
CA VAL A 313 -9.32 7.42 37.71
C VAL A 313 -10.85 7.63 37.68
N PRO A 314 -11.43 8.44 38.58
CA PRO A 314 -12.89 8.47 38.81
C PRO A 314 -13.73 8.77 37.56
N ILE A 315 -13.24 9.66 36.68
CA ILE A 315 -13.93 10.05 35.44
C ILE A 315 -13.95 8.89 34.42
N ILE A 316 -12.90 8.06 34.39
CA ILE A 316 -12.73 6.99 33.41
C ILE A 316 -13.46 5.72 33.86
N ASP A 317 -13.44 5.45 35.16
CA ASP A 317 -14.08 4.27 35.74
C ASP A 317 -15.61 4.30 35.58
N GLY A 318 -16.22 5.49 35.63
CA GLY A 318 -17.66 5.70 35.46
C GLY A 318 -18.19 5.34 34.06
N PHE A 319 -17.36 5.41 33.02
CA PHE A 319 -17.77 5.13 31.64
C PHE A 319 -17.31 3.76 31.12
N PHE A 320 -16.18 3.23 31.59
CA PHE A 320 -15.56 2.08 30.94
C PHE A 320 -15.37 0.85 31.84
N GLY A 321 -15.58 0.91 33.16
CA GLY A 321 -15.43 -0.23 34.08
C GLY A 321 -14.02 -0.39 34.69
N SER A 322 -13.80 -1.46 35.47
CA SER A 322 -12.77 -1.48 36.54
C SER A 322 -11.30 -1.78 36.15
N LYS A 323 -11.02 -2.39 35.00
CA LYS A 323 -9.63 -2.66 34.53
C LYS A 323 -9.33 -1.87 33.26
N LYS A 324 -8.36 -0.94 33.34
CA LYS A 324 -8.05 0.01 32.26
C LYS A 324 -6.55 0.12 32.04
N THR A 325 -6.14 -0.09 30.80
CA THR A 325 -4.76 0.10 30.36
C THR A 325 -4.74 1.15 29.27
N LEU A 326 -4.03 2.24 29.50
CA LEU A 326 -3.73 3.23 28.47
C LEU A 326 -2.43 2.82 27.80
N ARG A 327 -2.44 2.82 26.47
CA ARG A 327 -1.25 2.55 25.68
C ARG A 327 -1.07 3.65 24.67
N VAL A 328 0.13 4.23 24.68
CA VAL A 328 0.56 5.26 23.74
C VAL A 328 1.77 4.72 23.01
N SER A 329 1.72 4.74 21.68
CA SER A 329 2.76 4.13 20.87
C SER A 329 3.10 5.03 19.71
N MET A 330 4.39 5.07 19.39
CA MET A 330 4.94 5.77 18.25
C MET A 330 5.85 4.80 17.50
N SER A 331 5.81 4.85 16.18
CA SER A 331 6.72 4.09 15.34
C SER A 331 7.19 4.94 14.17
N VAL A 332 8.38 4.60 13.69
CA VAL A 332 8.92 5.09 12.42
C VAL A 332 9.24 3.84 11.61
N THR A 333 8.53 3.63 10.51
CA THR A 333 8.60 2.41 9.70
C THR A 333 8.90 2.72 8.26
N ASP A 334 9.29 1.68 7.52
CA ASP A 334 9.54 1.73 6.08
C ASP A 334 10.68 2.71 5.71
N ILE A 335 11.62 2.96 6.64
CA ILE A 335 12.89 3.62 6.32
C ILE A 335 13.77 2.60 5.62
N GLY A 336 14.24 2.91 4.41
CA GLY A 336 15.16 2.03 3.72
C GLY A 336 15.45 2.46 2.29
N LYS A 337 16.21 1.62 1.60
CA LYS A 337 16.51 1.75 0.18
C LYS A 337 16.51 0.36 -0.45
N ILE A 338 15.97 0.28 -1.67
CA ILE A 338 16.10 -0.88 -2.57
C ILE A 338 16.90 -0.40 -3.78
N THR A 339 17.86 -1.21 -4.21
CA THR A 339 18.61 -0.99 -5.44
C THR A 339 18.22 -2.06 -6.45
N TYR A 340 17.95 -1.65 -7.68
CA TYR A 340 17.56 -2.53 -8.78
C TYR A 340 18.70 -2.54 -9.80
N ASP A 341 19.37 -3.69 -9.93
CA ASP A 341 20.59 -3.81 -10.74
C ASP A 341 20.35 -4.48 -12.10
N VAL A 342 19.14 -5.02 -12.34
CA VAL A 342 18.82 -5.78 -13.55
C VAL A 342 17.88 -4.99 -14.44
N ASN A 343 18.37 -4.70 -15.65
CA ASN A 343 17.59 -4.18 -16.76
C ASN A 343 16.73 -2.94 -16.44
N PRO A 344 17.18 -1.95 -15.63
CA PRO A 344 16.42 -0.72 -15.45
C PRO A 344 16.25 -0.03 -16.81
N THR A 345 15.01 0.18 -17.23
CA THR A 345 14.69 0.65 -18.58
C THR A 345 13.61 1.70 -18.53
N SER A 346 13.78 2.75 -19.32
CA SER A 346 12.79 3.79 -19.53
C SER A 346 12.34 3.71 -20.99
N PHE A 347 11.05 3.47 -21.19
CA PHE A 347 10.41 3.55 -22.48
C PHE A 347 9.70 4.91 -22.55
N THR A 348 9.93 5.64 -23.63
CA THR A 348 9.33 6.95 -23.83
C THR A 348 8.77 7.04 -25.23
N ALA A 349 7.58 7.59 -25.36
CA ALA A 349 7.11 8.05 -26.65
C ALA A 349 6.33 9.34 -26.49
N ASN A 350 6.35 10.15 -27.55
CA ASN A 350 5.48 11.28 -27.70
C ASN A 350 4.91 11.29 -29.11
N GLY A 351 3.82 12.00 -29.29
CA GLY A 351 3.19 12.11 -30.59
C GLY A 351 1.89 12.89 -30.56
N THR A 352 1.35 13.07 -31.76
CA THR A 352 0.04 13.65 -31.97
C THR A 352 -0.79 12.65 -32.76
N PHE A 353 -1.90 12.23 -32.18
CA PHE A 353 -2.95 11.53 -32.90
C PHE A 353 -3.96 12.57 -33.41
N ASP A 354 -4.23 12.55 -34.70
CA ASP A 354 -5.13 13.48 -35.38
C ASP A 354 -6.16 12.69 -36.16
N PHE A 355 -7.41 12.76 -35.70
CA PHE A 355 -8.54 12.04 -36.27
C PHE A 355 -9.55 13.04 -36.80
N THR A 356 -9.87 12.95 -38.10
CA THR A 356 -10.82 13.82 -38.81
C THR A 356 -12.05 13.05 -39.27
#